data_AF-A0A7W6URA3-F1
#
_entry.id   AF-A0A7W6URA3-F1
#
_cell.length_a   1.000
_cell.length_b   1.000
_cell.length_c   1.000
_cell.angle_alpha   90.00
_cell.angle_beta   90.00
_cell.angle_gamma   90.00
#
_symmetry.space_group_name_H-M   'P 1'
#
loop_
_entity.id
_entity.type
_entity.pdbx_description
1 polymer ?
#
loop_
_entity_poly.entity_id
_entity_poly.type
_entity_poly.pdbx_seq_one_letter_code
_entity_poly.pdbx_strand_id
1 'polypeptide(L)' 'MTTNDFTFKDRIEAIKVRLVSTHGASDEFTGVLAAEIAGGTGLEGALHAANHAAAVLVSTPRDINQ' A
#
# COMPACT_ATOMS: atom_id res chain seq x y z
N MET A 1 -31.63 -14.17 6.43
CA MET A 1 -30.53 -13.33 6.96
C MET A 1 -29.33 -14.25 7.13
N THR A 2 -28.53 -14.38 6.08
CA THR A 2 -27.35 -15.25 6.05
C THR A 2 -26.12 -14.36 6.02
N THR A 3 -25.39 -14.41 7.13
CA THR A 3 -23.99 -14.04 7.25
C THR A 3 -23.15 -14.79 6.20
N ASN A 4 -22.18 -14.10 5.59
CA ASN A 4 -21.12 -14.58 4.70
C ASN A 4 -21.37 -14.47 3.18
N ASP A 5 -21.37 -13.25 2.64
CA ASP A 5 -20.95 -13.07 1.24
C ASP A 5 -20.30 -11.69 0.95
N PHE A 6 -19.54 -11.15 1.90
CA PHE A 6 -18.48 -10.21 1.53
C PHE A 6 -17.34 -11.04 0.95
N THR A 7 -17.50 -11.41 -0.32
CA THR A 7 -16.48 -12.06 -1.14
C THR A 7 -15.20 -11.22 -1.05
N PHE A 8 -14.03 -11.86 -1.13
CA PHE A 8 -12.66 -11.31 -1.07
C PHE A 8 -12.33 -10.11 -2.00
N LYS A 9 -13.33 -9.48 -2.62
CA LYS A 9 -13.25 -8.43 -3.63
C LYS A 9 -13.09 -7.02 -3.07
N ASP A 10 -13.47 -6.77 -1.81
CA ASP A 10 -13.47 -5.43 -1.21
C ASP A 10 -12.25 -5.14 -0.33
N ARG A 11 -11.27 -6.05 -0.28
CA ARG A 11 -10.08 -5.94 0.57
C ARG A 11 -8.83 -6.23 -0.25
N ILE A 12 -7.81 -5.41 -0.04
CA ILE A 12 -6.46 -5.66 -0.55
C ILE A 12 -5.61 -6.11 0.64
N GLU A 13 -5.09 -7.33 0.53
CA GLU A 13 -4.22 -7.90 1.56
C GLU A 13 -2.89 -7.15 1.62
N ALA A 14 -2.38 -6.98 2.84
CA ALA A 14 -1.06 -6.39 3.05
C ALA A 14 0.05 -7.33 2.55
N ILE A 15 1.15 -6.77 2.03
CA ILE A 15 2.31 -7.55 1.63
C ILE A 15 3.13 -7.87 2.88
N LYS A 16 3.31 -9.17 3.16
CA LYS A 16 4.11 -9.62 4.30
C LYS A 16 5.59 -9.33 4.05
N VAL A 17 6.18 -8.47 4.88
CA VAL A 17 7.59 -8.09 4.82
C VAL A 17 8.29 -8.23 6.17
N ARG A 18 9.62 -8.30 6.15
CA ARG A 18 10.42 -8.09 7.37
C ARG A 18 10.44 -6.59 7.66
N LEU A 19 9.83 -6.18 8.77
CA LEU A 19 9.78 -4.78 9.16
C LEU A 19 11.16 -4.26 9.56
N VAL A 20 11.52 -3.10 9.02
CA VAL A 20 12.70 -2.31 9.40
C VAL A 20 12.29 -1.02 10.10
N SER A 21 11.32 -0.29 9.56
CA SER A 21 10.80 0.98 10.11
C SER A 21 9.38 1.23 9.61
N THR A 22 8.53 1.90 10.37
CA THR A 22 7.18 2.31 9.93
C THR A 22 7.11 3.79 9.50
N HIS A 23 8.21 4.52 9.63
CA HIS A 23 8.26 5.95 9.29
C HIS A 23 7.93 6.17 7.81
N GLY A 24 7.06 7.14 7.52
CA GLY A 24 6.67 7.52 6.16
C GLY A 24 5.79 6.51 5.42
N ALA A 25 5.36 5.40 6.05
CA ALA A 25 4.56 4.37 5.38
C ALA A 25 3.25 4.92 4.79
N SER A 26 2.55 5.80 5.54
CA SER A 26 1.34 6.47 5.07
C SER A 26 1.62 7.42 3.91
N ASP A 27 2.71 8.18 4.00
CA ASP A 27 3.02 9.24 3.04
C ASP A 27 3.42 8.62 1.69
N GLU A 28 4.21 7.55 1.73
CA GLU A 28 4.55 6.75 0.54
C GLU A 28 3.29 6.12 -0.08
N PHE A 29 2.43 5.50 0.74
CA PHE A 29 1.19 4.91 0.26
C PHE A 29 0.30 5.96 -0.42
N THR A 30 0.01 7.06 0.28
CA THR A 30 -0.87 8.12 -0.22
C THR A 30 -0.28 8.83 -1.43
N GLY A 31 1.03 9.08 -1.44
CA GLY A 31 1.74 9.69 -2.55
C GLY A 31 1.64 8.86 -3.82
N VAL A 32 1.94 7.55 -3.73
CA VAL A 32 1.84 6.63 -4.87
C VAL A 32 0.39 6.45 -5.31
N LEU A 33 -0.56 6.32 -4.38
CA LEU A 33 -1.99 6.23 -4.71
C LEU A 33 -2.45 7.46 -5.52
N ALA A 34 -2.09 8.67 -5.08
CA ALA A 34 -2.45 9.91 -5.75
C ALA A 34 -1.79 10.01 -7.13
N ALA A 35 -0.52 9.64 -7.24
CA ALA A 35 0.22 9.65 -8.51
C ALA A 35 -0.39 8.67 -9.53
N GLU A 36 -0.70 7.45 -9.11
CA GLU A 36 -1.32 6.43 -9.96
C GLU A 36 -2.71 6.84 -10.44
N ILE A 37 -3.55 7.36 -9.53
CA ILE A 37 -4.89 7.86 -9.90
C ILE A 37 -4.77 9.04 -10.87
N ALA A 38 -3.86 9.99 -10.61
CA ALA A 38 -3.63 11.13 -11.50
C ALA A 38 -3.09 10.69 -12.88
N GLY A 39 -2.34 9.60 -12.92
CA GLY A 39 -1.84 8.96 -14.15
C GLY A 39 -2.89 8.16 -14.92
N GLY A 40 -4.11 8.01 -14.40
CA GLY A 40 -5.20 7.28 -15.03
C GLY A 40 -5.26 5.79 -14.68
N THR A 41 -4.45 5.32 -13.72
CA THR A 41 -4.56 3.97 -13.18
C THR A 41 -5.90 3.81 -12.44
N GLY A 42 -6.60 2.71 -12.68
CA GLY A 42 -7.83 2.38 -11.94
C GLY A 42 -7.55 2.17 -10.45
N LEU A 43 -8.57 2.38 -9.60
CA LEU A 43 -8.43 2.39 -8.14
C LEU A 43 -7.76 1.13 -7.57
N GLU A 44 -8.16 -0.06 -8.04
CA GLU A 44 -7.57 -1.33 -7.59
C GLU A 44 -6.06 -1.42 -7.90
N GLY A 45 -5.66 -1.07 -9.13
CA GLY A 45 -4.26 -1.04 -9.54
C GLY A 45 -3.44 -0.03 -8.74
N ALA A 46 -4.02 1.16 -8.53
CA ALA A 46 -3.38 2.22 -7.75
C ALA A 46 -3.18 1.80 -6.27
N LEU A 47 -4.16 1.11 -5.67
CA LEU A 47 -4.05 0.57 -4.31
C LEU A 47 -2.98 -0.54 -4.22
N HIS A 48 -2.87 -1.41 -5.22
CA HIS A 48 -1.81 -2.42 -5.27
C HIS A 48 -0.41 -1.78 -5.38
N ALA A 49 -0.26 -0.77 -6.24
CA ALA A 49 0.99 -0.02 -6.39
C ALA A 49 1.39 0.68 -5.08
N ALA A 50 0.44 1.36 -4.43
CA ALA A 50 0.64 2.03 -3.15
C ALA A 50 1.03 1.04 -2.03
N ASN A 51 0.33 -0.11 -1.94
CA ASN A 51 0.64 -1.16 -0.97
C ASN A 51 2.06 -1.72 -1.19
N HIS A 52 2.46 -1.92 -2.44
CA HIS A 52 3.81 -2.33 -2.79
C HIS A 52 4.87 -1.30 -2.41
N ALA A 53 4.67 -0.02 -2.74
CA ALA A 53 5.61 1.04 -2.41
C ALA A 53 5.81 1.19 -0.90
N ALA A 54 4.72 1.19 -0.13
CA ALA A 54 4.79 1.22 1.33
C ALA A 54 5.50 -0.01 1.90
N ALA A 55 5.22 -1.22 1.37
CA ALA A 55 5.90 -2.45 1.78
C ALA A 55 7.42 -2.39 1.53
N VAL A 56 7.84 -1.84 0.39
CA VAL A 56 9.27 -1.62 0.08
C VAL A 56 9.88 -0.61 1.04
N LEU A 57 9.22 0.53 1.29
CA LEU A 57 9.71 1.55 2.22
C LEU A 57 9.96 0.97 3.62
N VAL A 58 8.96 0.27 4.19
CA VAL A 58 9.03 -0.20 5.58
C VAL A 58 9.99 -1.37 5.79
N SER A 59 10.41 -2.04 4.71
CA SER A 59 11.32 -3.18 4.75
C SER A 59 12.73 -2.89 4.23
N THR A 60 12.98 -1.66 3.76
CA THR A 60 14.29 -1.23 3.27
C THR A 60 15.00 -0.38 4.33
N PRO A 61 16.18 -0.77 4.81
CA PRO A 61 17.02 0.11 5.61
C PRO A 61 17.36 1.38 4.83
N ARG A 62 16.98 2.55 5.36
CA ARG A 62 17.37 3.86 4.84
C ARG A 62 18.09 4.63 5.94
N ASP A 63 19.10 5.39 5.57
CA ASP A 63 19.75 6.31 6.50
C ASP A 63 18.75 7.41 6.89
N ILE A 64 18.43 7.50 8.18
CA ILE A 64 17.50 8.47 8.76
C ILE A 64 18.15 9.85 8.99
N ASN A 65 19.33 10.10 8.38
CA ASN A 65 20.06 11.36 8.49
C ASN A 65 19.79 12.31 7.31
N GLN A 66 18.64 12.19 6.64
CA GLN A 66 18.18 13.13 5.60
C GLN A 66 17.18 14.14 6.19
#